data_AF-A0A9Q3JRR8-F1
#
_entry.id   AF-A0A9Q3JRR8-F1
#
_cell.length_a   1.000
_cell.length_b   1.000
_cell.length_c   1.000
_cell.angle_alpha   90.00
_cell.angle_beta   90.00
_cell.angle_gamma   90.00
#
_symmetry.space_group_name_H-M   'P 1'
#
loop_
_entity.id
_entity.type
_entity.pdbx_description
1 polymer ?
#
loop_
_entity_poly.entity_id
_entity_poly.type
_entity_poly.pdbx_seq_one_letter_code
_entity_poly.pdbx_strand_id
1 'polypeptide(L)'
;MSSITSLDLAHLFIKDIFSKHSLPSSIVSDRGSLFVSSFWTNFFQKLKISRDLSAAYHPETDGQTERVNQILEQSLWMYVSYHSDDWNTLLPLPEFAYNGSDHSSTKQSPFFTFYGKDPHFESVHITQDTPAGNVSKKLQIVQQDVKRELEVDINRFKRYADKSRASTHVFNPGDMAWLSSKNINSTRTTKKLSEGWLGPF
;
A
#
# COMPACT_ATOMS: atom_id res chain seq x y z
N MET A 1 6.07 9.39 18.60
CA MET A 1 6.55 8.77 17.35
C MET A 1 7.89 9.39 17.01
N SER A 2 8.96 8.61 17.05
CA SER A 2 10.31 9.06 16.68
C SER A 2 10.33 9.37 15.17
N SER A 3 10.76 10.56 14.78
CA SER A 3 10.84 10.92 13.35
C SER A 3 11.93 10.08 12.68
N ILE A 4 11.56 9.28 11.68
CA ILE A 4 12.52 8.53 10.88
C ILE A 4 13.38 9.49 10.06
N THR A 5 14.71 9.33 10.09
CA THR A 5 15.60 10.15 9.27
C THR A 5 15.73 9.59 7.86
N SER A 6 16.27 10.38 6.93
CA SER A 6 16.54 9.88 5.57
C SER A 6 17.53 8.71 5.54
N LEU A 7 18.46 8.67 6.50
CA LEU A 7 19.46 7.61 6.61
C LEU A 7 18.84 6.32 7.18
N ASP A 8 17.97 6.44 8.19
CA ASP A 8 17.23 5.30 8.72
C ASP A 8 16.36 4.65 7.65
N LEU A 9 15.66 5.48 6.86
CA LEU A 9 14.83 4.98 5.76
C LEU A 9 15.68 4.30 4.67
N ALA A 10 16.91 4.75 4.41
CA ALA A 10 17.81 4.09 3.46
C ALA A 10 18.26 2.72 3.96
N HIS A 11 18.54 2.60 5.26
CA HIS A 11 18.83 1.30 5.87
C HIS A 11 17.63 0.35 5.78
N LEU A 12 16.41 0.84 6.02
CA LEU A 12 15.20 0.04 5.83
C LEU A 12 15.02 -0.37 4.37
N PHE A 13 15.24 0.53 3.42
CA PHE A 13 15.16 0.18 1.99
C PHE A 13 16.16 -0.90 1.60
N ILE A 14 17.41 -0.80 2.06
CA ILE A 14 18.43 -1.82 1.79
C ILE A 14 18.05 -3.16 2.43
N LYS A 15 17.63 -3.13 3.69
CA LYS A 15 17.30 -4.32 4.47
C LYS A 15 16.05 -5.01 3.95
N ASP A 16 14.97 -4.27 3.73
CA ASP A 16 13.64 -4.86 3.54
C ASP A 16 13.20 -4.89 2.08
N ILE A 17 13.74 -4.02 1.22
CA ILE A 17 13.42 -4.03 -0.21
C ILE A 17 14.54 -4.69 -1.00
N PHE A 18 15.75 -4.11 -0.97
CA PHE A 18 16.85 -4.59 -1.81
C PHE A 18 17.25 -6.04 -1.48
N SER A 19 17.41 -6.38 -0.20
CA SER A 19 17.85 -7.72 0.19
C SER A 19 16.83 -8.82 -0.15
N LYS A 20 15.53 -8.49 -0.13
CA LYS A 20 14.44 -9.45 -0.35
C LYS A 20 13.99 -9.54 -1.80
N HIS A 21 14.04 -8.41 -2.52
CA HIS A 21 13.39 -8.26 -3.82
C HIS A 21 14.32 -7.77 -4.94
N SER A 22 15.61 -7.55 -4.66
CA SER A 22 16.57 -6.88 -5.54
C SER A 22 16.25 -5.40 -5.80
N LEU A 23 17.07 -4.71 -6.60
CA LEU A 23 16.86 -3.28 -6.89
C LEU A 23 15.79 -3.11 -7.98
N PRO A 24 14.74 -2.31 -7.73
CA PRO A 24 13.77 -2.00 -8.76
C PRO A 24 14.36 -1.04 -9.81
N SER A 25 13.85 -1.10 -11.05
CA SER A 25 14.21 -0.14 -12.10
C SER A 25 13.62 1.25 -11.87
N SER A 26 12.45 1.31 -11.22
CA SER A 26 11.80 2.56 -10.85
C SER A 26 11.02 2.42 -9.53
N ILE A 27 10.82 3.54 -8.85
CA ILE A 27 10.00 3.64 -7.64
C ILE A 27 9.02 4.79 -7.82
N VAL A 28 7.75 4.48 -7.59
CA VAL A 28 6.68 5.47 -7.48
C VAL A 28 6.52 5.84 -6.01
N SER A 29 6.47 7.14 -5.71
CA SER A 29 6.32 7.63 -4.34
C SER A 29 5.55 8.95 -4.30
N ASP A 30 4.93 9.24 -3.17
CA ASP A 30 4.34 10.54 -2.90
C ASP A 30 5.39 11.67 -2.82
N ARG A 31 4.91 12.90 -2.66
CA ARG A 31 5.79 14.07 -2.47
C ARG A 31 6.22 14.27 -1.01
N GLY A 32 6.27 13.21 -0.20
CA GLY A 32 6.75 13.26 1.17
C GLY A 32 8.15 13.86 1.26
N SER A 33 8.40 14.67 2.31
CA SER A 33 9.64 15.45 2.46
C SER A 33 10.91 14.58 2.43
N LEU A 34 10.81 13.34 2.92
CA LEU A 34 11.89 12.36 2.87
C LEU A 34 12.18 11.93 1.42
N PHE A 35 11.18 11.51 0.66
CA PHE A 35 11.33 11.03 -0.72
C PHE A 35 11.70 12.13 -1.72
N VAL A 36 11.41 13.39 -1.40
CA VAL A 36 11.81 14.58 -2.19
C VAL A 36 13.16 15.16 -1.75
N SER A 37 13.74 14.68 -0.66
CA SER A 37 15.02 15.19 -0.16
C SER A 37 16.16 15.03 -1.18
N SER A 38 17.15 15.91 -1.08
CA SER A 38 18.38 15.81 -1.86
C SER A 38 19.11 14.49 -1.62
N PHE A 39 19.08 13.98 -0.40
CA PHE A 39 19.65 12.69 -0.05
C PHE A 39 19.03 11.56 -0.88
N TRP A 40 17.70 11.42 -0.85
CA TRP A 40 17.00 10.35 -1.58
C TRP A 40 17.11 10.48 -3.09
N THR A 41 17.13 11.71 -3.59
CA THR A 41 17.39 12.00 -5.01
C THR A 41 18.77 11.47 -5.42
N ASN A 42 19.81 11.79 -4.67
CA ASN A 42 21.17 11.33 -4.97
C ASN A 42 21.33 9.81 -4.76
N PHE A 43 20.67 9.26 -3.74
CA PHE A 43 20.71 7.83 -3.43
C PHE A 43 20.16 6.99 -4.59
N PHE A 44 18.96 7.31 -5.09
CA PHE A 44 18.37 6.60 -6.23
C PHE A 44 19.14 6.84 -7.53
N GLN A 45 19.67 8.05 -7.75
CA GLN A 45 20.52 8.34 -8.91
C GLN A 45 21.78 7.45 -8.94
N LYS A 46 22.44 7.25 -7.79
CA LYS A 46 23.61 6.36 -7.68
C LYS A 46 23.25 4.89 -7.94
N LEU A 47 22.06 4.48 -7.54
CA LEU A 47 21.54 3.13 -7.78
C LEU A 47 20.90 2.97 -9.17
N LYS A 48 20.87 4.03 -9.99
CA LYS A 48 20.21 4.07 -11.30
C LYS A 48 18.73 3.68 -11.27
N ILE A 49 18.04 4.06 -10.18
CA ILE A 49 16.60 3.84 -10.00
C ILE A 49 15.87 5.10 -10.46
N SER A 50 14.92 4.96 -11.38
CA SER A 50 14.03 6.07 -11.76
C SER A 50 13.08 6.38 -10.61
N ARG A 51 12.86 7.67 -10.33
CA ARG A 51 11.95 8.10 -9.27
C ARG A 51 10.78 8.86 -9.88
N ASP A 52 9.61 8.25 -9.79
CA ASP A 52 8.38 8.77 -10.35
C ASP A 52 7.53 9.32 -9.20
N LEU A 53 7.53 10.65 -9.04
CA LEU A 53 6.73 11.28 -8.00
C LEU A 53 5.27 11.37 -8.46
N SER A 54 4.35 10.77 -7.70
CA SER A 54 2.92 10.87 -7.98
C SER A 54 2.49 12.34 -8.00
N ALA A 55 1.63 12.72 -8.96
CA ALA A 55 1.10 14.08 -9.01
C ALA A 55 0.37 14.39 -7.69
N ALA A 56 0.48 15.63 -7.20
CA ALA A 56 -0.30 16.04 -6.05
C ALA A 56 -1.79 15.79 -6.35
N TYR A 57 -2.45 14.99 -5.52
CA TYR A 57 -3.86 14.64 -5.67
C TYR A 57 -4.20 13.77 -6.91
N HIS A 58 -3.28 12.89 -7.35
CA HIS A 58 -3.61 11.76 -8.22
C HIS A 58 -3.70 10.44 -7.42
N PRO A 59 -4.85 10.17 -6.78
CA PRO A 59 -5.07 8.95 -6.02
C PRO A 59 -5.04 7.69 -6.91
N GLU A 60 -4.95 7.78 -8.24
CA GLU A 60 -4.79 6.58 -9.07
C GLU A 60 -3.35 6.04 -9.07
N THR A 61 -2.35 6.92 -8.99
CA THR A 61 -0.93 6.54 -9.03
C THR A 61 -0.46 5.95 -7.70
N ASP A 62 -0.96 6.46 -6.58
CA ASP A 62 -0.64 5.97 -5.23
C ASP A 62 -1.78 5.16 -4.59
N GLY A 63 -2.96 5.12 -5.21
CA GLY A 63 -4.14 4.48 -4.64
C GLY A 63 -4.03 2.98 -4.50
N GLN A 64 -3.14 2.32 -5.26
CA GLN A 64 -2.85 0.91 -5.02
C GLN A 64 -2.19 0.74 -3.66
N THR A 65 -1.12 1.48 -3.38
CA THR A 65 -0.42 1.47 -2.10
C THR A 65 -1.34 1.88 -0.96
N GLU A 66 -2.08 2.99 -1.10
CA GLU A 66 -3.03 3.46 -0.08
C GLU A 66 -4.10 2.41 0.23
N ARG A 67 -4.57 1.69 -0.80
CA ARG A 67 -5.58 0.64 -0.63
C ARG A 67 -5.01 -0.60 0.06
N VAL A 68 -3.78 -1.00 -0.27
CA VAL A 68 -3.10 -2.07 0.47
C VAL A 68 -2.91 -1.66 1.93
N ASN A 69 -2.48 -0.43 2.20
CA ASN A 69 -2.33 0.07 3.56
C ASN A 69 -3.65 0.02 4.33
N GLN A 70 -4.76 0.48 3.75
CA GLN A 70 -6.08 0.40 4.40
C GLN A 70 -6.50 -1.04 4.73
N ILE A 71 -6.23 -1.98 3.83
CA ILE A 71 -6.52 -3.40 4.02
C ILE A 71 -5.67 -3.98 5.17
N LEU A 72 -4.38 -3.67 5.20
CA LEU A 72 -3.46 -4.11 6.26
C LEU A 72 -3.80 -3.47 7.61
N GLU A 73 -4.15 -2.19 7.63
CA GLU A 73 -4.57 -1.47 8.84
C GLU A 73 -5.85 -2.08 9.43
N GLN A 74 -6.88 -2.32 8.60
CA GLN A 74 -8.12 -2.97 9.06
C GLN A 74 -7.84 -4.35 9.64
N SER A 75 -6.97 -5.12 8.97
CA SER A 75 -6.53 -6.44 9.46
C SER A 75 -5.82 -6.32 10.81
N LEU A 76 -4.88 -5.39 10.95
CA LEU A 76 -4.15 -5.16 12.20
C LEU A 76 -5.09 -4.79 13.35
N TRP A 77 -6.05 -3.90 13.11
CA TRP A 77 -7.01 -3.47 14.13
C TRP A 77 -7.77 -4.61 14.81
N MET A 78 -7.95 -5.74 14.12
CA MET A 78 -8.62 -6.91 14.69
C MET A 78 -7.74 -7.76 15.62
N TYR A 79 -6.42 -7.67 15.51
CA TYR A 79 -5.47 -8.54 16.26
C TYR A 79 -4.59 -7.81 17.24
N VAL A 80 -4.42 -6.51 17.06
CA VAL A 80 -3.62 -5.68 17.94
C VAL A 80 -4.21 -5.73 19.35
N SER A 81 -3.33 -5.86 20.36
CA SER A 81 -3.74 -5.91 21.77
C SER A 81 -4.56 -4.66 22.14
N TYR A 82 -5.34 -4.74 23.22
CA TYR A 82 -6.08 -3.59 23.75
C TYR A 82 -5.18 -2.34 24.00
N HIS A 83 -3.88 -2.55 24.20
CA HIS A 83 -2.89 -1.49 24.43
C HIS A 83 -2.13 -1.02 23.17
N SER A 84 -2.37 -1.66 22.02
CA SER A 84 -1.80 -1.27 20.72
C SER A 84 -0.28 -1.20 20.64
N ASP A 85 0.42 -2.00 21.44
CA ASP A 85 1.87 -1.99 21.61
C ASP A 85 2.59 -3.13 20.86
N ASP A 86 1.86 -4.11 20.34
CA ASP A 86 2.39 -5.30 19.66
C ASP A 86 2.22 -5.31 18.13
N TRP A 87 1.65 -4.25 17.55
CA TRP A 87 1.31 -4.17 16.13
C TRP A 87 2.49 -4.46 15.19
N ASN A 88 3.70 -4.00 15.53
CA ASN A 88 4.91 -4.20 14.73
C ASN A 88 5.34 -5.68 14.70
N THR A 89 5.09 -6.42 15.79
CA THR A 89 5.36 -7.86 15.86
C THR A 89 4.31 -8.68 15.13
N LEU A 90 3.09 -8.15 15.02
CA LEU A 90 1.97 -8.78 14.34
C LEU A 90 1.94 -8.49 12.84
N LEU A 91 2.51 -7.38 12.38
CA LEU A 91 2.54 -6.92 10.97
C LEU A 91 2.95 -7.97 9.93
N PRO A 92 3.92 -8.89 10.19
CA PRO A 92 4.27 -9.91 9.22
C PRO A 92 3.11 -10.86 8.86
N LEU A 93 2.13 -11.04 9.75
CA LEU A 93 1.00 -11.95 9.54
C LEU A 93 0.00 -11.43 8.49
N PRO A 94 -0.56 -10.20 8.60
CA PRO A 94 -1.39 -9.63 7.56
C PRO A 94 -0.64 -9.37 6.25
N GLU A 95 0.66 -9.01 6.31
CA GLU A 95 1.49 -8.90 5.10
C GLU A 95 1.57 -10.25 4.35
N PHE A 96 1.88 -11.33 5.06
CA PHE A 96 1.97 -12.66 4.46
C PHE A 96 0.62 -13.14 3.93
N ALA A 97 -0.46 -12.93 4.67
CA ALA A 97 -1.82 -13.26 4.25
C ALA A 97 -2.23 -12.49 2.99
N TYR A 98 -1.91 -11.20 2.91
CA TYR A 98 -2.16 -10.36 1.73
C TYR A 98 -1.37 -10.83 0.52
N ASN A 99 -0.08 -11.07 0.70
CA ASN A 99 0.78 -11.53 -0.38
C ASN A 99 0.36 -12.91 -0.90
N GLY A 100 -0.24 -13.76 -0.06
CA GLY A 100 -0.76 -15.08 -0.44
C GLY A 100 -2.23 -15.12 -0.90
N SER A 101 -2.93 -13.99 -0.94
CA SER A 101 -4.34 -13.94 -1.34
C SER A 101 -4.47 -13.52 -2.80
N ASP A 102 -5.39 -14.16 -3.53
CA ASP A 102 -5.58 -13.88 -4.95
C ASP A 102 -6.17 -12.48 -5.17
N HIS A 103 -5.51 -11.70 -6.03
CA HIS A 103 -6.04 -10.41 -6.40
C HIS A 103 -7.15 -10.55 -7.45
N SER A 104 -8.23 -9.80 -7.27
CA SER A 104 -9.45 -9.98 -8.08
C SER A 104 -9.28 -9.73 -9.58
N SER A 105 -8.31 -8.90 -9.96
CA SER A 105 -7.98 -8.54 -11.34
C SER A 105 -7.04 -9.53 -12.02
N THR A 106 -6.01 -10.00 -11.31
CA THR A 106 -4.98 -10.90 -11.85
C THR A 106 -5.33 -12.36 -11.68
N LYS A 107 -6.27 -12.69 -10.78
CA LYS A 107 -6.60 -14.07 -10.37
C LYS A 107 -5.40 -14.85 -9.84
N GLN A 108 -4.40 -14.13 -9.36
CA GLN A 108 -3.15 -14.66 -8.84
C GLN A 108 -2.75 -13.86 -7.59
N SER A 109 -2.10 -14.53 -6.65
CA SER A 109 -1.54 -13.87 -5.48
C SER A 109 -0.31 -13.02 -5.84
N PRO A 110 -0.05 -11.90 -5.13
CA PRO A 110 1.19 -11.14 -5.29
C PRO A 110 2.45 -12.01 -5.12
N PHE A 111 2.42 -12.96 -4.18
CA PHE A 111 3.51 -13.87 -3.92
C PHE A 111 3.78 -14.80 -5.11
N PHE A 112 2.73 -15.38 -5.71
CA PHE A 112 2.87 -16.18 -6.92
C PHE A 112 3.37 -15.34 -8.09
N THR A 113 2.83 -14.13 -8.26
CA THR A 113 3.21 -13.19 -9.33
C THR A 113 4.70 -12.83 -9.24
N PHE A 114 5.21 -12.63 -8.02
CA PHE A 114 6.58 -12.19 -7.79
C PHE A 114 7.59 -13.35 -7.78
N TYR A 115 7.24 -14.48 -7.15
CA TYR A 115 8.17 -15.60 -6.94
C TYR A 115 7.92 -16.83 -7.84
N GLY A 116 6.84 -16.84 -8.62
CA GLY A 116 6.47 -17.96 -9.50
C GLY A 116 6.02 -19.22 -8.77
N LYS A 117 5.73 -19.14 -7.47
CA LYS A 117 5.28 -20.27 -6.63
C LYS A 117 4.32 -19.76 -5.57
N ASP A 118 3.36 -20.59 -5.18
CA ASP A 118 2.46 -20.24 -4.09
C ASP A 118 3.18 -20.26 -2.74
N PRO A 119 2.74 -19.42 -1.78
CA PRO A 119 3.25 -19.49 -0.43
C PRO A 119 2.87 -20.85 0.17
N HIS A 120 3.88 -21.67 0.43
CA HIS A 120 3.69 -23.01 0.97
C HIS A 120 3.53 -22.95 2.50
N PHE A 121 2.42 -23.47 3.00
CA PHE A 121 2.14 -23.65 4.42
C PHE A 121 1.47 -25.02 4.59
N GLU A 122 2.14 -26.09 4.15
CA GLU A 122 1.68 -27.42 4.57
C GLU A 122 1.80 -27.50 6.09
N SER A 123 0.71 -28.00 6.68
CA SER A 123 0.48 -28.21 8.10
C SER A 123 1.78 -28.47 8.84
N VAL A 124 2.18 -27.53 9.69
CA VAL A 124 3.11 -27.83 10.78
C VAL A 124 2.58 -29.12 11.40
N HIS A 125 3.35 -30.20 11.37
CA HIS A 125 3.03 -31.39 12.13
C HIS A 125 3.13 -30.99 13.60
N ILE A 126 2.03 -30.47 14.15
CA ILE A 126 1.95 -30.04 15.54
C ILE A 126 1.94 -31.32 16.36
N THR A 127 3.13 -31.81 16.72
CA THR A 127 3.27 -32.73 17.85
C THR A 127 2.83 -31.96 19.09
N GLN A 128 1.68 -32.35 19.61
CA GLN A 128 1.03 -31.69 20.74
C GLN A 128 1.89 -31.89 22.01
N ASP A 129 1.87 -30.90 22.91
CA ASP A 129 2.65 -30.80 24.16
C ASP A 129 4.11 -30.31 24.09
N THR A 130 4.41 -29.35 23.22
CA THR A 130 5.62 -28.52 23.38
C THR A 130 5.29 -27.02 23.35
N PRO A 131 6.10 -26.16 24.02
CA PRO A 131 5.98 -24.71 23.86
C PRO A 131 5.99 -24.26 22.39
N ALA A 132 6.79 -24.90 21.53
CA ALA A 132 6.83 -24.62 20.10
C ALA A 132 5.54 -25.04 19.37
N GLY A 133 4.93 -26.17 19.75
CA GLY A 133 3.64 -26.61 19.23
C GLY A 133 2.50 -25.64 19.55
N ASN A 134 2.50 -25.06 20.76
CA ASN A 134 1.52 -24.05 21.17
C ASN A 134 1.65 -22.75 20.37
N VAL A 135 2.88 -22.28 20.15
CA VAL A 135 3.15 -21.09 19.31
C VAL A 135 2.71 -21.35 17.86
N SER A 136 3.03 -22.53 17.32
CA SER A 136 2.67 -22.91 15.94
C SER A 136 1.16 -22.99 15.75
N LYS A 137 0.42 -23.54 16.72
CA LYS A 137 -1.05 -23.59 16.71
C LYS A 137 -1.66 -22.18 16.76
N LYS A 138 -1.15 -21.32 17.63
CA LYS A 138 -1.60 -19.92 17.72
C LYS A 138 -1.33 -19.17 16.41
N LEU A 139 -0.15 -19.37 15.82
CA LEU A 139 0.23 -18.78 14.54
C LEU A 139 -0.72 -19.22 13.40
N GLN A 140 -1.02 -20.52 13.32
CA GLN A 140 -1.94 -21.06 12.33
C GLN A 140 -3.36 -20.48 12.46
N ILE A 141 -3.88 -20.38 13.69
CA ILE A 141 -5.20 -19.79 13.96
C ILE A 141 -5.22 -18.33 13.52
N VAL A 142 -4.27 -17.52 14.00
CA VAL A 142 -4.19 -16.10 13.66
C VAL A 142 -4.07 -15.91 12.15
N GLN A 143 -3.25 -16.71 11.47
CA GLN A 143 -3.11 -16.61 10.02
C GLN A 143 -4.39 -16.97 9.25
N GLN A 144 -5.11 -18.02 9.65
CA GLN A 144 -6.38 -18.41 9.02
C GLN A 144 -7.45 -17.34 9.19
N ASP A 145 -7.54 -16.76 10.38
CA ASP A 145 -8.50 -15.71 10.67
C ASP A 145 -8.12 -14.42 9.94
N VAL A 146 -6.83 -14.02 9.93
CA VAL A 146 -6.34 -12.87 9.15
C VAL A 146 -6.67 -13.03 7.67
N LYS A 147 -6.39 -14.21 7.09
CA LYS A 147 -6.68 -14.48 5.67
C LYS A 147 -8.17 -14.33 5.36
N ARG A 148 -9.04 -14.91 6.20
CA ARG A 148 -10.51 -14.85 6.02
C ARG A 148 -11.00 -13.40 6.04
N GLU A 149 -10.57 -12.62 7.02
CA GLU A 149 -10.99 -11.23 7.14
C GLU A 149 -10.45 -10.37 6.01
N LEU A 150 -9.20 -10.59 5.60
CA LEU A 150 -8.60 -9.91 4.47
C LEU A 150 -9.38 -10.16 3.17
N GLU A 151 -9.83 -11.39 2.94
CA GLU A 151 -10.70 -11.73 1.79
C GLU A 151 -12.04 -10.98 1.87
N VAL A 152 -12.62 -10.84 3.06
CA VAL A 152 -13.85 -10.06 3.28
C VAL A 152 -13.61 -8.58 2.96
N ASP A 153 -12.54 -7.98 3.45
CA ASP A 153 -12.20 -6.58 3.24
C ASP A 153 -11.87 -6.29 1.78
N ILE A 154 -11.05 -7.12 1.13
CA ILE A 154 -10.76 -7.02 -0.31
C ILE A 154 -12.06 -7.05 -1.12
N ASN A 155 -12.97 -7.97 -0.82
CA ASN A 155 -14.26 -8.08 -1.51
C ASN A 155 -15.18 -6.89 -1.23
N ARG A 156 -15.20 -6.38 0.01
CA ARG A 156 -15.95 -5.17 0.40
C ARG A 156 -15.45 -3.97 -0.39
N PHE A 157 -14.14 -3.72 -0.38
CA PHE A 157 -13.52 -2.65 -1.14
C PHE A 157 -13.78 -2.76 -2.65
N LYS A 158 -13.76 -3.99 -3.21
CA LYS A 158 -14.10 -4.23 -4.62
C LYS A 158 -15.52 -3.77 -4.93
N ARG A 159 -16.50 -4.18 -4.12
CA ARG A 159 -17.92 -3.80 -4.30
C ARG A 159 -18.13 -2.29 -4.23
N TYR A 160 -17.43 -1.58 -3.35
CA TYR A 160 -17.52 -0.12 -3.29
C TYR A 160 -16.92 0.55 -4.53
N ALA A 161 -15.75 0.10 -4.98
CA ALA A 161 -15.12 0.64 -6.19
C ALA A 161 -15.97 0.40 -7.45
N ASP A 162 -16.51 -0.81 -7.61
CA ASP A 162 -17.33 -1.17 -8.78
C ASP A 162 -18.63 -0.34 -8.85
N LYS A 163 -19.20 0.09 -7.71
CA LYS A 163 -20.37 0.97 -7.67
C LYS A 163 -20.10 2.39 -8.20
N SER A 164 -18.86 2.86 -8.10
CA SER A 164 -18.47 4.24 -8.44
C SER A 164 -17.85 4.36 -9.85
N ARG A 165 -17.63 3.25 -10.55
CA ARG A 165 -17.10 3.25 -11.92
C ARG A 165 -18.20 3.64 -12.92
N ALA A 166 -18.29 4.92 -13.26
CA ALA A 166 -18.93 5.37 -14.50
C ALA A 166 -18.00 5.15 -15.69
N SER A 167 -18.54 5.13 -16.91
CA SER A 167 -17.72 5.08 -18.14
C SER A 167 -16.76 6.27 -18.18
N THR A 168 -15.46 6.01 -18.05
CA THR A 168 -14.44 7.06 -18.12
C THR A 168 -14.47 7.69 -19.52
N HIS A 169 -14.65 9.01 -19.58
CA HIS A 169 -14.48 9.75 -20.84
C HIS A 169 -13.00 9.70 -21.23
N VAL A 170 -12.70 9.24 -22.43
CA VAL A 170 -11.33 9.20 -22.96
C VAL A 170 -11.02 10.56 -23.56
N PHE A 171 -10.10 11.30 -22.96
CA PHE A 171 -9.60 12.57 -23.50
C PHE A 171 -8.59 12.32 -24.63
N ASN A 172 -8.70 13.11 -25.69
CA ASN A 172 -7.75 13.18 -26.79
C ASN A 172 -6.86 14.43 -26.65
N PRO A 173 -5.62 14.42 -27.19
CA PRO A 173 -4.80 15.62 -27.25
C PRO A 173 -5.53 16.76 -27.97
N GLY A 174 -5.74 17.88 -27.28
CA GLY A 174 -6.51 19.03 -27.76
C GLY A 174 -7.92 19.15 -27.18
N ASP A 175 -8.39 18.15 -26.43
CA ASP A 175 -9.67 18.24 -25.71
C ASP A 175 -9.55 19.22 -24.54
N MET A 176 -10.54 20.12 -24.46
CA MET A 176 -10.63 21.15 -23.44
C MET A 176 -11.12 20.56 -22.12
N ALA A 177 -10.42 20.80 -21.02
CA ALA A 177 -10.74 20.22 -19.72
C ALA A 177 -11.02 21.28 -18.65
N TRP A 178 -11.98 20.98 -17.77
CA TRP A 178 -12.26 21.79 -16.57
C TRP A 178 -11.41 21.30 -15.39
N LEU A 179 -10.67 22.21 -14.76
CA LEU A 179 -9.83 21.92 -13.61
C LEU A 179 -10.59 22.20 -12.31
N SER A 180 -10.67 21.23 -11.39
CA SER A 180 -11.34 21.48 -10.10
C SER A 180 -10.59 22.54 -9.28
N SER A 181 -11.30 23.58 -8.84
CA SER A 181 -10.73 24.66 -8.03
C SER A 181 -10.64 24.33 -6.54
N LYS A 182 -11.19 23.19 -6.11
CA LYS A 182 -11.37 22.81 -4.69
C LYS A 182 -10.07 22.96 -3.86
N ASN A 183 -8.93 22.71 -4.52
CA ASN A 183 -7.60 22.75 -3.94
C ASN A 183 -6.68 23.81 -4.58
N ILE A 184 -7.23 24.73 -5.37
CA ILE A 184 -6.48 25.84 -5.98
C ILE A 184 -6.73 27.08 -5.14
N ASN A 185 -5.65 27.77 -4.76
CA ASN A 185 -5.76 29.03 -4.04
C ASN A 185 -6.38 30.08 -4.96
N SER A 186 -7.64 30.39 -4.73
CA SER A 186 -8.34 31.45 -5.45
C SER A 186 -7.79 32.81 -5.01
N THR A 187 -7.66 33.74 -5.96
CA THR A 187 -7.38 35.15 -5.68
C THR A 187 -8.58 35.87 -5.06
N ARG A 188 -9.75 35.22 -5.00
CA ARG A 188 -10.95 35.75 -4.33
C ARG A 188 -10.85 35.64 -2.81
N THR A 189 -11.32 36.68 -2.12
CA THR A 189 -11.32 36.82 -0.66
C THR A 189 -12.19 35.79 0.07
N THR A 190 -13.14 35.12 -0.59
CA THR A 190 -13.99 34.09 0.04
C THR A 190 -14.09 32.80 -0.78
N LYS A 191 -13.68 31.68 -0.17
CA LYS A 191 -13.69 30.33 -0.78
C LYS A 191 -15.10 29.80 -1.08
N LYS A 192 -16.14 30.39 -0.48
CA LYS A 192 -17.55 30.03 -0.72
C LYS A 192 -18.13 30.65 -2.01
N LEU A 193 -17.52 31.72 -2.51
CA LEU A 193 -17.91 32.43 -3.73
C LEU A 193 -16.85 32.30 -4.84
N SER A 194 -15.83 31.45 -4.65
CA SER A 194 -14.90 31.11 -5.72
C SER A 194 -15.54 30.12 -6.68
N GLU A 195 -15.16 30.22 -7.96
CA GLU A 195 -15.55 29.24 -8.98
C GLU A 195 -15.15 27.84 -8.54
N GLY A 196 -16.02 26.84 -8.72
CA GLY A 196 -15.76 25.43 -8.36
C GLY A 196 -14.89 24.66 -9.36
N TRP A 197 -14.79 25.20 -10.58
CA TRP A 197 -14.05 24.66 -11.71
C TRP A 197 -13.42 25.82 -12.48
N LEU A 198 -12.17 25.68 -12.90
CA LEU A 198 -11.40 26.67 -13.66
C LEU A 198 -11.19 26.17 -15.09
N GLY A 199 -11.18 27.11 -16.04
CA GLY A 199 -10.96 26.84 -17.46
C GLY A 199 -12.18 27.17 -18.33
N PRO A 200 -12.45 26.40 -19.41
CA PRO A 200 -11.70 25.20 -19.78
C PRO A 200 -10.33 25.56 -20.38
N PHE A 201 -9.34 24.68 -20.20
CA PHE A 201 -7.98 24.81 -20.71
C PHE A 201 -7.68 23.77 -21.78
#